data_AF-A0A1V5YQ83-F1
#
_entry.id   AF-A0A1V5YQ83-F1
#
_cell.length_a   1.000
_cell.length_b   1.000
_cell.length_c   1.000
_cell.angle_alpha   90.00
_cell.angle_beta   90.00
_cell.angle_gamma   90.00
#
_symmetry.space_group_name_H-M   'P 1'
#
loop_
_entity.id
_entity.type
_entity.pdbx_description
1 polymer ?
#
loop_
_entity_poly.entity_id
_entity_poly.type
_entity_poly.pdbx_seq_one_letter_code
_entity_poly.pdbx_strand_id
1 'polypeptide(L)'
;MMQHWGDVPFITKELSMDNRVSRTNKDEVMNALLKDINESIPYLYEDPVHNQTIVSQDLANALVGLIHLEQKDYNGAASYFSKIIDETYTISFENSIYSDINNKEAVFTLLFPEDGNYCNQ
;
A
#
# COMPACT_ATOMS: atom_id res chain seq x y z
N MET A 1 9.03 -6.42 -5.68
CA MET A 1 9.29 -7.68 -6.42
C MET A 1 9.16 -7.48 -7.94
N MET A 2 7.94 -7.26 -8.45
CA MET A 2 7.69 -7.22 -9.90
C MET A 2 8.42 -6.09 -10.64
N GLN A 3 8.62 -4.93 -10.00
CA GLN A 3 9.35 -3.80 -10.60
C GLN A 3 10.83 -4.13 -10.91
N HIS A 4 11.43 -5.09 -10.20
CA HIS A 4 12.83 -5.46 -10.39
C HIS A 4 13.00 -6.77 -11.17
N TRP A 5 12.06 -7.71 -11.04
CA TRP A 5 12.19 -9.05 -11.63
C TRP A 5 11.18 -9.36 -12.74
N GLY A 6 10.15 -8.53 -12.96
CA GLY A 6 9.04 -8.84 -13.87
C GLY A 6 8.14 -9.92 -13.29
N ASP A 7 7.97 -11.03 -14.02
CA ASP A 7 7.15 -12.17 -13.60
C ASP A 7 7.70 -12.79 -12.29
N VAL A 8 6.83 -13.19 -11.36
CA VAL A 8 7.26 -13.73 -10.06
C VAL A 8 6.38 -14.89 -9.64
N PRO A 9 6.88 -15.87 -8.86
CA PRO A 9 6.01 -16.87 -8.25
C PRO A 9 4.94 -16.19 -7.38
N PHE A 10 3.67 -16.46 -7.66
CA PHE A 10 2.53 -15.95 -6.88
C PHE A 10 1.91 -17.08 -6.07
N ILE A 11 2.19 -17.07 -4.76
CA ILE A 11 1.86 -18.16 -3.84
C ILE A 11 0.83 -17.65 -2.84
N THR A 12 -0.39 -18.20 -2.89
CA THR A 12 -1.51 -17.83 -1.99
C THR A 12 -1.87 -18.94 -1.02
N LYS A 13 -1.10 -20.02 -1.00
CA LYS A 13 -1.32 -21.22 -0.18
C LYS A 13 0.00 -21.71 0.36
N GLU A 14 -0.05 -22.39 1.50
CA GLU A 14 1.11 -23.07 2.05
C GLU A 14 1.67 -24.11 1.06
N LEU A 15 2.99 -24.18 0.97
CA LEU A 15 3.69 -25.11 0.10
C LEU A 15 4.32 -26.23 0.92
N SER A 16 4.29 -27.45 0.40
CA SER A 16 5.12 -28.55 0.90
C SER A 16 6.53 -28.48 0.30
N MET A 17 7.49 -29.21 0.90
CA MET A 17 8.90 -29.23 0.47
C MET A 17 9.11 -29.60 -1.02
N ASP A 18 8.20 -30.35 -1.63
CA ASP A 18 8.33 -30.84 -3.00
C ASP A 18 7.72 -29.89 -4.06
N ASN A 19 7.14 -28.77 -3.64
CA ASN A 19 6.46 -27.87 -4.56
C ASN A 19 7.44 -27.05 -5.39
N ARG A 20 7.41 -27.25 -6.71
CA ARG A 20 8.05 -26.36 -7.69
C ARG A 20 7.03 -25.36 -8.21
N VAL A 21 7.27 -24.06 -7.96
CA VAL A 21 6.37 -22.99 -8.38
C VAL A 21 6.97 -22.25 -9.58
N SER A 22 6.20 -22.17 -10.66
CA SER A 22 6.57 -21.39 -11.83
C SER A 22 6.31 -19.90 -11.61
N ARG A 23 6.94 -19.05 -12.41
CA ARG A 23 6.69 -17.60 -12.36
C ARG A 23 5.30 -17.33 -12.95
N THR A 24 4.54 -16.47 -12.28
CA THR A 24 3.26 -15.92 -12.73
C THR A 24 3.52 -14.59 -13.44
N ASN A 25 2.76 -14.32 -14.49
CA ASN A 25 2.90 -13.09 -15.25
C ASN A 25 2.66 -11.85 -14.38
N LYS A 26 3.45 -10.78 -14.55
CA LYS A 26 3.31 -9.52 -13.78
C LYS A 26 1.86 -9.01 -13.75
N ASP A 27 1.18 -8.98 -14.89
CA ASP A 27 -0.17 -8.40 -14.99
C ASP A 27 -1.21 -9.27 -14.25
N GLU A 28 -1.04 -10.59 -14.29
CA GLU A 28 -1.88 -11.52 -13.53
C GLU A 28 -1.72 -11.32 -12.02
N VAL A 29 -0.49 -11.14 -11.52
CA VAL A 29 -0.24 -10.85 -10.11
C VAL A 29 -0.81 -9.48 -9.71
N MET A 30 -0.61 -8.45 -10.54
CA MET A 30 -1.18 -7.12 -10.29
C MET A 30 -2.71 -7.16 -10.23
N ASN A 31 -3.36 -7.91 -11.13
CA ASN A 31 -4.82 -8.06 -11.13
C ASN A 31 -5.33 -8.80 -9.88
N ALA A 32 -4.60 -9.82 -9.42
CA ALA A 32 -4.92 -10.50 -8.17
C ALA A 32 -4.79 -9.54 -6.96
N LEU A 33 -3.71 -8.75 -6.89
CA LEU A 33 -3.54 -7.74 -5.85
C LEU A 33 -4.64 -6.68 -5.88
N LEU A 34 -5.01 -6.18 -7.07
CA LEU A 34 -6.12 -5.23 -7.23
C LEU A 34 -7.41 -5.80 -6.66
N LYS A 35 -7.71 -7.07 -6.94
CA LYS A 35 -8.91 -7.73 -6.41
C LYS A 35 -8.86 -7.79 -4.89
N ASP A 36 -7.78 -8.32 -4.33
CA ASP A 36 -7.64 -8.50 -2.88
C ASP A 36 -7.70 -7.16 -2.13
N ILE A 37 -7.03 -6.12 -2.64
CA ILE A 37 -7.06 -4.80 -2.02
C ILE A 37 -8.47 -4.20 -2.10
N ASN A 38 -9.13 -4.25 -3.26
CA ASN A 38 -10.49 -3.70 -3.40
C ASN A 38 -11.50 -4.43 -2.50
N GLU A 39 -11.37 -5.75 -2.35
CA GLU A 39 -12.21 -6.53 -1.42
C GLU A 39 -11.96 -6.16 0.04
N SER A 40 -10.76 -5.69 0.39
CA SER A 40 -10.42 -5.26 1.75
C SER A 40 -10.86 -3.84 2.12
N ILE A 41 -10.98 -2.92 1.16
CA ILE A 41 -11.30 -1.49 1.40
C ILE A 41 -12.47 -1.29 2.39
N PRO A 42 -13.62 -1.96 2.26
CA PRO A 42 -14.76 -1.75 3.15
C PRO A 42 -14.50 -2.13 4.62
N TYR A 43 -13.42 -2.86 4.89
CA TYR A 43 -13.03 -3.33 6.21
C TYR A 43 -11.86 -2.52 6.82
N LEU A 44 -11.37 -1.50 6.11
CA LEU A 44 -10.29 -0.63 6.56
C LEU A 44 -10.83 0.60 7.27
N TYR A 45 -9.99 1.17 8.12
CA TYR A 45 -10.27 2.44 8.81
C TYR A 45 -10.35 3.57 7.81
N GLU A 46 -11.32 4.46 7.98
CA GLU A 46 -11.46 5.66 7.15
C GLU A 46 -10.25 6.58 7.34
N ASP A 47 -9.95 6.93 8.59
CA ASP A 47 -8.84 7.83 8.91
C ASP A 47 -7.51 7.07 9.11
N PRO A 48 -6.37 7.63 8.65
CA PRO A 48 -5.06 7.08 8.94
C PRO A 48 -4.71 7.22 10.42
N VAL A 49 -4.21 6.13 11.01
CA VAL A 49 -3.74 6.07 12.40
C VAL A 49 -2.22 5.89 12.38
N HIS A 50 -1.47 6.99 12.33
CA HIS A 50 -0.02 6.97 12.07
C HIS A 50 0.83 6.34 13.18
N ASN A 51 0.29 6.19 14.39
CA ASN A 51 1.00 5.63 15.54
C ASN A 51 0.85 4.10 15.68
N GLN A 52 0.16 3.46 14.75
CA GLN A 52 -0.08 2.01 14.76
C GLN A 52 0.17 1.44 13.36
N THR A 53 0.36 0.12 13.28
CA THR A 53 0.45 -0.61 12.01
C THR A 53 -0.93 -0.85 11.39
N ILE A 54 -1.84 0.11 11.55
CA ILE A 54 -3.19 0.06 11.01
C ILE A 54 -3.19 0.63 9.59
N VAL A 55 -3.87 -0.07 8.68
CA VAL A 55 -4.01 0.32 7.29
C VAL A 55 -5.32 1.08 7.11
N SER A 56 -5.26 2.28 6.53
CA SER A 56 -6.42 3.09 6.18
C SER A 56 -6.91 2.81 4.76
N GLN A 57 -8.13 3.26 4.48
CA GLN A 57 -8.69 3.29 3.13
C GLN A 57 -7.83 4.14 2.19
N ASP A 58 -7.22 5.22 2.67
CA ASP A 58 -6.33 6.06 1.87
C ASP A 58 -5.09 5.29 1.38
N LEU A 59 -4.46 4.48 2.24
CA LEU A 59 -3.34 3.65 1.82
C LEU A 59 -3.78 2.64 0.76
N ALA A 60 -4.93 1.99 0.94
CA ALA A 60 -5.46 1.03 -0.03
C ALA A 60 -5.76 1.71 -1.38
N ASN A 61 -6.41 2.88 -1.36
CA ASN A 61 -6.69 3.66 -2.58
C ASN A 61 -5.39 4.11 -3.27
N ALA A 62 -4.38 4.55 -2.52
CA ALA A 62 -3.07 4.91 -3.05
C ALA A 62 -2.37 3.71 -3.71
N LEU A 63 -2.40 2.53 -3.07
CA LEU A 63 -1.83 1.30 -3.63
C LEU A 63 -2.54 0.86 -4.92
N VAL A 64 -3.88 0.91 -4.95
CA VAL A 64 -4.65 0.62 -6.16
C VAL A 64 -4.30 1.61 -7.28
N GLY A 65 -4.25 2.90 -6.98
CA GLY A 65 -3.84 3.93 -7.95
C GLY A 65 -2.45 3.68 -8.52
N LEU A 66 -1.48 3.28 -7.68
CA LEU A 66 -0.13 2.91 -8.11
C LEU A 66 -0.11 1.68 -9.02
N ILE A 67 -0.94 0.66 -8.74
CA ILE A 67 -1.03 -0.52 -9.61
C ILE A 67 -1.61 -0.13 -10.99
N HIS A 68 -2.66 0.71 -11.03
CA HIS A 68 -3.19 1.22 -12.30
C HIS A 68 -2.15 2.03 -13.08
N LEU A 69 -1.33 2.86 -12.41
CA LEU A 69 -0.21 3.57 -13.05
C LEU A 69 0.81 2.61 -13.67
N GLU A 70 1.19 1.56 -12.93
CA GLU A 70 2.11 0.52 -13.41
C GLU A 70 1.56 -0.22 -14.63
N GLN A 71 0.24 -0.40 -14.71
CA GLN A 71 -0.47 -0.98 -15.85
C GLN A 71 -0.74 0.03 -16.98
N LYS A 72 -0.30 1.29 -16.83
CA LYS A 72 -0.56 2.42 -17.75
C LYS A 72 -2.05 2.76 -17.91
N ASP A 73 -2.89 2.33 -16.97
CA ASP A 73 -4.27 2.76 -16.88
C ASP A 73 -4.35 4.08 -16.11
N TYR A 74 -4.05 5.17 -16.82
CA TYR A 74 -4.02 6.50 -16.21
C TYR A 74 -5.39 6.97 -15.71
N ASN A 75 -6.48 6.50 -16.32
CA ASN A 75 -7.83 6.87 -15.92
C ASN A 75 -8.21 6.16 -14.61
N GLY A 76 -7.93 4.85 -14.51
CA GLY A 76 -8.11 4.09 -13.27
C GLY A 76 -7.28 4.68 -12.13
N ALA A 77 -6.01 5.01 -12.41
CA ALA A 77 -5.13 5.66 -11.44
C ALA A 77 -5.70 6.98 -10.91
N ALA A 78 -6.11 7.88 -11.82
CA ALA A 78 -6.70 9.17 -11.45
C ALA A 78 -7.97 9.00 -10.60
N SER A 79 -8.83 8.02 -10.93
CA SER A 79 -10.06 7.76 -10.18
C SER A 79 -9.82 7.30 -8.75
N TYR A 80 -8.71 6.64 -8.46
CA TYR A 80 -8.37 6.23 -7.09
C TYR A 80 -7.60 7.31 -6.34
N PHE A 81 -6.69 8.03 -7.01
CA PHE A 81 -6.01 9.17 -6.39
C PHE A 81 -6.97 10.32 -6.05
N SER A 82 -8.05 10.52 -6.81
CA SER A 82 -9.05 11.52 -6.45
C SER A 82 -9.78 11.22 -5.15
N LYS A 83 -9.78 9.96 -4.68
CA LYS A 83 -10.42 9.57 -3.42
C LYS A 83 -9.60 9.96 -2.18
N ILE A 84 -8.30 10.13 -2.35
CA ILE A 84 -7.36 10.49 -1.26
C ILE A 84 -7.02 11.99 -1.24
N ILE A 85 -7.45 12.72 -2.27
CA ILE A 85 -7.28 14.18 -2.30
C ILE A 85 -8.42 14.76 -1.47
N ASP A 86 -8.08 15.32 -0.33
CA ASP A 86 -8.97 16.18 0.43
C ASP A 86 -8.50 17.63 0.31
N GLU A 87 -9.40 18.51 -0.13
CA GLU A 87 -9.14 19.94 -0.37
C GLU A 87 -8.74 20.70 0.90
N THR A 88 -8.95 20.12 2.08
CA THR A 88 -8.54 20.66 3.37
C THR A 88 -7.11 20.29 3.77
N TYR A 89 -6.47 19.37 3.04
CA TYR A 89 -5.09 18.97 3.28
C TYR A 89 -4.14 20.01 2.69
N THR A 90 -3.52 20.79 3.56
CA THR A 90 -2.40 21.66 3.19
C THR A 90 -1.12 20.85 3.18
N ILE A 91 -0.45 20.81 2.03
CA ILE A 91 0.94 20.33 1.93
C ILE A 91 1.79 21.17 2.88
N SER A 92 2.54 20.51 3.75
CA SER A 92 3.45 21.20 4.65
C SER A 92 4.65 21.68 3.85
N PHE A 93 4.87 23.00 3.79
CA PHE A 93 6.09 23.55 3.18
C PHE A 93 7.30 23.46 4.12
N GLU A 94 7.11 22.97 5.35
CA GLU A 94 8.18 22.71 6.30
C GLU A 94 8.64 21.25 6.19
N ASN A 95 9.94 20.99 6.39
CA ASN A 95 10.52 19.64 6.34
C ASN A 95 10.17 18.79 7.59
N SER A 96 8.98 19.01 8.15
CA SER A 96 8.48 18.37 9.36
C SER A 96 7.81 17.01 9.10
N ILE A 97 7.61 16.63 7.83
CA ILE A 97 6.95 15.38 7.41
C ILE A 97 7.59 14.14 8.07
N TYR A 98 8.90 14.17 8.29
CA TYR A 98 9.65 13.05 8.88
C TYR A 98 9.77 13.12 10.41
N SER A 99 9.42 14.25 11.04
CA SER A 99 9.51 14.44 12.49
C SER A 99 8.15 14.50 13.18
N ASP A 100 7.11 14.95 12.48
CA ASP A 100 5.75 15.01 12.97
C ASP A 100 4.96 13.82 12.47
N ILE A 101 4.68 12.87 13.35
CA ILE A 101 3.89 11.68 13.05
C ILE A 101 2.44 12.01 12.68
N ASN A 102 1.91 13.14 13.14
CA ASN A 102 0.53 13.56 12.88
C ASN A 102 0.42 14.51 11.69
N ASN A 103 1.48 14.60 10.88
CA ASN A 103 1.42 15.39 9.66
C ASN A 103 0.35 14.82 8.72
N LYS A 104 -0.31 15.71 8.01
CA LYS A 104 -1.41 15.34 7.11
C LYS A 104 -0.94 14.80 5.76
N GLU A 105 0.36 14.84 5.46
CA GLU A 105 0.88 14.44 4.14
C GLU A 105 1.21 12.94 4.07
N ALA A 106 1.67 12.36 5.17
CA ALA A 106 2.02 10.95 5.24
C ALA A 106 0.77 10.08 5.22
N VAL A 107 0.53 9.31 4.15
CA VAL A 107 -0.59 8.36 4.08
C VAL A 107 -0.35 7.12 4.96
N PHE A 108 0.92 6.73 5.13
CA PHE A 108 1.33 5.60 5.97
C PHE A 108 2.76 5.76 6.46
N THR A 109 3.00 5.42 7.72
CA THR A 109 4.32 5.53 8.36
C THR A 109 4.60 4.28 9.19
N LEU A 110 5.83 3.77 9.09
CA LEU A 110 6.35 2.77 10.02
C LEU A 110 7.27 3.46 11.03
N LEU A 111 6.92 3.39 12.31
CA LEU A 111 7.79 3.86 13.37
C LEU A 111 8.82 2.80 13.71
N PHE A 112 10.10 3.18 13.64
CA PHE A 112 11.19 2.34 14.09
C PHE A 112 11.67 2.86 15.46
N PRO A 113 11.54 2.08 16.54
CA PRO A 113 12.09 2.47 17.84
C PRO A 113 13.62 2.54 17.76
N GLU A 114 14.21 3.61 18.28
CA GLU A 114 15.67 3.83 18.28
C GLU A 114 16.42 2.74 19.08
N ASP A 115 15.72 2.08 19.99
CA ASP A 115 16.21 1.08 20.94
C ASP A 115 15.99 -0.38 20.49
N GLY A 116 15.39 -0.61 19.32
CA GLY A 116 15.28 -1.94 18.71
C GLY A 116 14.37 -2.93 19.46
N ASN A 117 13.56 -2.47 20.42
CA ASN A 117 12.58 -3.30 21.12
C ASN A 117 11.23 -3.30 20.38
N TYR A 118 11.00 -4.34 19.57
CA TYR A 118 9.81 -4.50 18.73
C TYR A 118 8.60 -5.13 19.43
N CYS A 119 8.66 -5.38 20.74
CA CYS A 119 7.58 -6.03 21.46
C CYS A 119 7.33 -5.33 22.80
N ASN A 120 6.24 -4.57 22.88
CA ASN A 120 5.38 -4.42 24.08
C ASN A 120 4.22 -3.45 23.74
N GLN A 121 3.15 -3.98 23.15
CA GLN A 121 1.78 -3.51 23.40
C GLN A 121 0.87 -4.74 23.48
#